data_AF-A0A954KIG9-F1
#
_entry.id   AF-A0A954KIG9-F1
#
_cell.length_a   1.000
_cell.length_b   1.000
_cell.length_c   1.000
_cell.angle_alpha   90.00
_cell.angle_beta   90.00
_cell.angle_gamma   90.00
#
_symmetry.space_group_name_H-M   'P 1'
#
loop_
_entity.id
_entity.type
_entity.pdbx_description
1 polymer ?
#
loop_
_entity_poly.entity_id
_entity_poly.type
_entity_poly.pdbx_seq_one_letter_code
_entity_poly.pdbx_strand_id
1 'polypeptide(L)'
;MKLAKVCTTEGAVRVAVIEGEEAKLLPSGEDGAASLTQILHSENPRVEVEKLLPKSVTVALDDVRLLAPVDRQEVWAAGVTYKRSQVARMEESESGASHYDKVYSADRPELFFKGTAQRMVHPGQAVRVRFDSQWSVPEPEFTIVLNPNMDIVGYTIGNDMSARDIEGENPLYLP
;
A
#
# COMPACT_ATOMS: atom_id res chain seq x y z
N MET A 1 15.25 8.10 2.41
CA MET A 1 15.43 7.26 1.22
C MET A 1 14.05 6.89 0.70
N LYS A 2 13.80 6.99 -0.60
CA LYS A 2 12.51 6.62 -1.22
C LYS A 2 12.74 5.40 -2.10
N LEU A 3 12.21 4.25 -1.70
CA LEU A 3 12.28 3.03 -2.51
C LEU A 3 11.06 2.95 -3.42
N ALA A 4 11.26 2.52 -4.65
CA ALA A 4 10.21 2.28 -5.62
C ALA A 4 10.44 0.97 -6.34
N LYS A 5 9.32 0.37 -6.77
CA LYS A 5 9.32 -0.68 -7.77
C LYS A 5 9.04 -0.03 -9.12
N VAL A 6 9.86 -0.36 -10.12
CA VAL A 6 9.80 0.29 -11.44
C VAL A 6 9.84 -0.76 -12.54
N CYS A 7 9.30 -0.41 -13.70
CA CYS A 7 9.41 -1.18 -14.93
C CYS A 7 10.25 -0.35 -15.92
N THR A 8 11.37 -0.90 -16.38
CA THR A 8 12.25 -0.24 -17.36
C THR A 8 11.61 -0.25 -18.75
N THR A 9 12.16 0.56 -19.68
CA THR A 9 11.77 0.56 -21.10
C THR A 9 11.89 -0.82 -21.76
N GLU A 10 12.82 -1.65 -21.29
CA GLU A 10 13.04 -3.04 -21.72
C GLU A 10 12.00 -4.02 -21.11
N GLY A 11 11.09 -3.53 -20.27
CA GLY A 11 10.05 -4.32 -19.62
C GLY A 11 10.49 -5.01 -18.32
N ALA A 12 11.74 -4.83 -17.88
CA ALA A 12 12.24 -5.46 -16.67
C ALA A 12 11.72 -4.77 -15.41
N VAL A 13 11.23 -5.55 -14.44
CA VAL A 13 10.82 -5.04 -13.12
C VAL A 13 12.05 -4.96 -12.21
N ARG A 14 12.29 -3.79 -11.61
CA ARG A 14 13.45 -3.51 -10.77
C ARG A 14 13.04 -2.76 -9.51
N VAL A 15 13.91 -2.80 -8.50
CA VAL A 15 13.84 -1.90 -7.36
C VAL A 15 14.75 -0.71 -7.61
N ALA A 16 14.29 0.48 -7.28
CA ALA A 16 15.04 1.72 -7.46
C ALA A 16 14.98 2.59 -6.19
N VAL A 17 16.03 3.39 -6.00
CA VAL A 17 15.98 4.55 -5.10
C VAL A 17 15.65 5.78 -5.93
N ILE A 18 14.60 6.52 -5.53
CA ILE A 18 14.16 7.72 -6.23
C ILE A 18 14.74 8.97 -5.55
N GLU A 19 15.42 9.79 -6.34
CA GLU A 19 16.05 11.04 -5.90
C GLU A 19 15.78 12.14 -6.95
N GLY A 20 14.86 13.06 -6.65
CA GLY A 20 14.46 14.10 -7.59
C GLY A 20 13.85 13.49 -8.86
N GLU A 21 14.46 13.78 -10.00
CA GLU A 21 14.06 13.29 -11.33
C GLU A 21 14.89 12.07 -11.78
N GLU A 22 15.60 11.43 -10.85
CA GLU A 22 16.42 10.24 -11.13
C GLU A 22 15.89 8.99 -10.42
N ALA A 23 16.04 7.86 -11.09
CA ALA A 23 15.85 6.53 -10.53
C ALA A 23 17.17 5.75 -10.53
N LYS A 24 17.69 5.43 -9.34
CA LYS A 24 18.88 4.59 -9.16
C LYS A 24 18.47 3.13 -9.09
N LEU A 25 18.54 2.43 -10.20
CA LEU A 25 18.15 1.02 -10.33
C LEU A 25 19.13 0.14 -9.56
N LEU A 26 18.66 -0.51 -8.50
CA LEU A 26 19.47 -1.42 -7.69
C LEU A 26 19.78 -2.70 -8.47
N PRO A 27 21.00 -3.27 -8.38
CA PRO A 27 21.37 -4.50 -9.08
C PRO A 27 20.42 -5.66 -8.74
N SER A 28 20.13 -6.49 -9.74
CA SER A 28 19.30 -7.70 -9.63
C SER A 28 20.12 -8.94 -10.01
N GLY A 29 19.79 -10.11 -9.47
CA GLY A 29 20.49 -11.37 -9.74
C GLY A 29 21.45 -11.75 -8.61
N GLU A 30 22.52 -12.50 -8.92
CA GLU A 30 23.47 -13.00 -7.91
C GLU A 30 24.15 -11.88 -7.10
N ASP A 31 24.30 -10.70 -7.69
CA ASP A 31 25.02 -9.57 -7.09
C ASP A 31 24.14 -8.51 -6.39
N GLY A 32 22.82 -8.73 -6.28
CA GLY A 32 21.92 -7.72 -5.71
C GLY A 32 20.53 -8.19 -5.30
N ALA A 33 19.68 -7.25 -4.88
CA ALA A 33 18.31 -7.55 -4.50
C ALA A 33 17.45 -7.81 -5.73
N ALA A 34 16.90 -9.03 -5.84
CA ALA A 34 16.02 -9.39 -6.93
C ALA A 34 14.62 -8.75 -6.82
N SER A 35 14.22 -8.33 -5.62
CA SER A 35 12.85 -7.85 -5.34
C SER A 35 12.81 -6.89 -4.14
N LEU A 36 11.73 -6.12 -4.04
CA LEU A 36 11.48 -5.24 -2.90
C LEU A 36 11.31 -6.06 -1.62
N THR A 37 10.65 -7.22 -1.72
CA THR A 37 10.48 -8.18 -0.62
C THR A 37 11.79 -8.56 0.03
N GLN A 38 12.82 -8.88 -0.76
CA GLN A 38 14.13 -9.28 -0.23
C GLN A 38 14.76 -8.17 0.62
N ILE A 39 14.63 -6.91 0.19
CA ILE A 39 15.13 -5.75 0.91
C ILE A 39 14.34 -5.54 2.20
N LEU A 40 13.01 -5.52 2.11
CA LEU A 40 12.12 -5.28 3.25
C LEU A 40 12.19 -6.38 4.32
N HIS A 41 12.56 -7.60 3.94
CA HIS A 41 12.73 -8.73 4.86
C HIS A 41 14.13 -8.80 5.47
N SER A 42 15.07 -7.96 5.03
CA SER A 42 16.40 -7.91 5.66
C SER A 42 16.32 -7.31 7.06
N GLU A 43 17.29 -7.63 7.90
CA GLU A 43 17.38 -7.11 9.28
C GLU A 43 17.42 -5.57 9.31
N ASN A 44 18.05 -4.96 8.31
CA ASN A 44 18.10 -3.52 8.16
C ASN A 44 17.97 -3.13 6.67
N PRO A 45 16.74 -2.89 6.19
CA PRO A 45 16.48 -2.56 4.79
C PRO A 45 17.27 -1.37 4.27
N ARG A 46 17.53 -0.38 5.12
CA ARG A 46 18.29 0.81 4.75
C ARG A 46 19.75 0.47 4.48
N VAL A 47 20.40 -0.24 5.40
CA VAL A 47 21.79 -0.68 5.24
C VAL A 47 21.93 -1.58 4.01
N GLU A 48 20.94 -2.43 3.77
CA GLU A 48 20.97 -3.30 2.60
C GLU A 48 20.92 -2.50 1.29
N VAL A 49 20.07 -1.47 1.20
CA VAL A 49 20.05 -0.57 0.04
C VAL A 49 21.37 0.21 -0.08
N GLU A 50 21.92 0.71 1.02
CA GLU A 50 23.18 1.46 1.03
C GLU A 50 24.36 0.63 0.48
N LYS A 51 24.39 -0.69 0.70
CA LYS A 51 25.39 -1.59 0.10
C LYS A 51 25.22 -1.75 -1.42
N LEU A 52 23.99 -1.68 -1.92
CA LEU A 52 23.65 -1.89 -3.33
C LEU A 52 23.77 -0.62 -4.17
N LEU A 53 23.61 0.55 -3.56
CA LEU A 53 23.67 1.85 -4.22
C LEU A 53 24.94 2.10 -5.05
N PRO A 54 26.16 1.75 -4.61
CA PRO A 54 27.37 1.93 -5.41
C PRO A 54 27.39 1.15 -6.74
N LYS A 55 26.57 0.09 -6.84
CA LYS A 55 26.41 -0.74 -8.04
C LYS A 55 25.13 -0.40 -8.84
N SER A 56 24.41 0.65 -8.43
CA SER A 56 23.16 1.03 -9.10
C SER A 56 23.42 1.68 -10.46
N VAL A 57 22.44 1.57 -11.34
CA VAL A 57 22.43 2.28 -12.63
C VAL A 57 21.44 3.42 -12.52
N THR A 58 21.92 4.66 -12.71
CA THR A 58 21.05 5.84 -12.73
C THR A 58 20.41 5.99 -14.10
N VAL A 59 19.10 6.17 -14.11
CA VAL A 59 18.30 6.53 -15.29
C VAL A 59 17.40 7.72 -14.96
N ALA A 60 16.93 8.44 -15.98
CA ALA A 60 15.91 9.46 -15.75
C ALA A 60 14.63 8.80 -15.24
N LEU A 61 13.91 9.47 -14.34
CA LEU A 61 12.66 8.97 -13.79
C LEU A 61 11.60 8.76 -14.88
N ASP A 62 11.60 9.62 -15.90
CA ASP A 62 10.69 9.51 -17.06
C ASP A 62 10.99 8.30 -17.96
N ASP A 63 12.20 7.73 -17.86
CA ASP A 63 12.59 6.51 -18.58
C ASP A 63 12.12 5.23 -17.86
N VAL A 64 11.40 5.35 -16.74
CA VAL A 64 10.85 4.20 -16.02
C VAL A 64 9.39 4.40 -15.66
N ARG A 65 8.62 3.32 -15.65
CA ARG A 65 7.25 3.34 -15.16
C ARG A 65 7.22 2.89 -13.70
N LEU A 66 6.80 3.78 -12.80
CA LEU A 66 6.56 3.44 -11.40
C LEU A 66 5.42 2.40 -11.27
N LEU A 67 5.61 1.43 -10.38
CA LEU A 67 4.66 0.38 -10.05
C LEU A 67 4.20 0.53 -8.60
N ALA A 68 3.13 -0.17 -8.22
CA ALA A 68 2.75 -0.27 -6.81
C ALA A 68 3.93 -0.87 -6.01
N PRO A 69 4.29 -0.32 -4.83
CA PRO A 69 5.43 -0.76 -4.04
C PRO A 69 5.11 -2.04 -3.24
N VAL A 70 4.55 -3.04 -3.93
CA VAL A 70 4.13 -4.32 -3.38
C VAL A 70 4.52 -5.42 -4.37
N ASP A 71 5.16 -6.48 -3.87
CA ASP A 71 5.52 -7.66 -4.66
C ASP A 71 4.51 -8.78 -4.48
N ARG A 72 4.43 -9.29 -3.25
CA ARG A 72 3.61 -10.43 -2.85
C ARG A 72 3.01 -10.26 -1.46
N GLN A 73 3.26 -9.12 -0.83
CA GLN A 73 2.75 -8.83 0.52
C GLN A 73 1.22 -8.79 0.48
N GLU A 74 0.64 -9.15 1.62
CA GLU A 74 -0.74 -8.88 1.93
C GLU A 74 -0.91 -7.39 2.29
N VAL A 75 -2.04 -6.81 1.90
CA VAL A 75 -2.44 -5.48 2.35
C VAL A 75 -3.64 -5.65 3.27
N TRP A 76 -3.49 -5.13 4.48
CA TRP A 76 -4.51 -5.08 5.51
C TRP A 76 -4.86 -3.62 5.79
N ALA A 77 -6.10 -3.37 6.18
CA ALA A 77 -6.59 -2.04 6.54
C ALA A 77 -7.14 -2.06 7.97
N ALA A 78 -7.15 -0.87 8.59
CA ALA A 78 -7.61 -0.66 9.95
C ALA A 78 -8.63 0.49 9.96
N GLY A 79 -9.91 0.14 10.14
CA GLY A 79 -10.98 1.11 10.13
C GLY A 79 -11.20 1.79 11.48
N VAL A 80 -11.99 2.86 11.45
CA VAL A 80 -12.40 3.66 12.63
C VAL A 80 -11.23 4.17 13.50
N THR A 81 -10.07 4.44 12.90
CA THR A 81 -8.85 4.86 13.62
C THR A 81 -8.81 6.36 13.98
N TYR A 82 -9.71 7.16 13.42
CA TYR A 82 -9.84 8.59 13.69
C TYR A 82 -11.26 8.95 14.13
N LYS A 83 -11.38 9.88 15.09
CA LYS A 83 -12.68 10.39 15.57
C LYS A 83 -13.59 10.91 14.45
N ARG A 84 -13.02 11.53 13.40
CA ARG A 84 -13.81 11.99 12.24
C ARG A 84 -14.33 10.84 11.38
N SER A 85 -13.57 9.74 11.27
CA SER A 85 -14.01 8.53 10.57
C SER A 85 -15.16 7.85 11.32
N GLN A 86 -15.09 7.82 12.66
CA GLN A 86 -16.18 7.33 13.51
C GLN A 86 -17.50 8.07 13.25
N VAL A 87 -17.47 9.41 13.27
CA VAL A 87 -18.68 10.23 13.06
C VAL A 87 -19.26 10.03 11.65
N ALA A 88 -18.43 10.05 10.60
CA ALA A 88 -18.88 9.83 9.23
C ALA A 88 -19.56 8.45 9.08
N ARG A 89 -18.99 7.39 9.66
CA ARG A 89 -19.56 6.04 9.62
C ARG A 89 -20.91 5.93 10.33
N MET A 90 -21.17 6.76 11.35
CA MET A 90 -22.49 6.82 11.98
C MET A 90 -23.54 7.51 11.11
N GLU A 91 -23.15 8.55 10.35
CA GLU A 91 -24.05 9.30 9.47
C GLU A 91 -24.39 8.52 8.19
N GLU A 92 -23.44 7.72 7.70
CA GLU A 92 -23.55 7.00 6.43
C GLU A 92 -24.22 5.62 6.55
N SER A 93 -24.45 5.12 7.77
CA SER A 93 -25.04 3.79 8.02
C SER A 93 -26.40 3.87 8.72
N GLU A 94 -27.48 3.49 8.05
CA GLU A 94 -28.82 3.45 8.65
C GLU A 94 -28.97 2.36 9.75
N SER A 95 -28.20 1.27 9.67
CA SER A 95 -28.27 0.12 10.59
C SER A 95 -26.94 -0.21 11.30
N GLY A 96 -25.80 0.24 10.74
CA GLY A 96 -24.44 -0.09 11.19
C GLY A 96 -23.85 0.83 12.26
N ALA A 97 -24.45 2.00 12.53
CA ALA A 97 -23.87 3.03 13.40
C ALA A 97 -23.46 2.53 14.80
N SER A 98 -24.22 1.57 15.37
CA SER A 98 -23.90 1.00 16.70
C SER A 98 -22.67 0.07 16.70
N HIS A 99 -22.25 -0.47 15.56
CA HIS A 99 -21.08 -1.36 15.46
C HIS A 99 -19.79 -0.55 15.40
N TYR A 100 -19.73 0.49 14.56
CA TYR A 100 -18.56 1.36 14.44
C TYR A 100 -18.25 2.12 15.75
N ASP A 101 -19.29 2.52 16.50
CA ASP A 101 -19.11 3.14 17.82
C ASP A 101 -18.53 2.18 18.87
N LYS A 102 -19.00 0.92 18.87
CA LYS A 102 -18.46 -0.12 19.74
C LYS A 102 -16.99 -0.39 19.43
N VAL A 103 -16.61 -0.47 18.15
CA VAL A 103 -15.22 -0.72 17.78
C VAL A 103 -14.32 0.43 18.18
N TYR A 104 -14.77 1.68 18.01
CA TYR A 104 -13.96 2.85 18.35
C TYR A 104 -13.50 2.88 19.82
N SER A 105 -14.32 2.34 20.72
CA SER A 105 -14.03 2.29 22.17
C SER A 105 -13.51 0.94 22.66
N ALA A 106 -13.41 -0.07 21.80
CA ALA A 106 -12.97 -1.41 22.17
C ALA A 106 -11.44 -1.53 22.17
N ASP A 107 -10.92 -2.39 23.05
CA ASP A 107 -9.49 -2.75 23.06
C ASP A 107 -9.05 -3.48 21.79
N ARG A 108 -9.99 -4.17 21.11
CA ARG A 108 -9.74 -4.88 19.86
C ARG A 108 -10.07 -3.95 18.67
N PRO A 109 -9.08 -3.57 17.84
CA PRO A 109 -9.32 -2.73 16.68
C PRO A 109 -10.02 -3.50 15.54
N GLU A 110 -10.62 -2.76 14.61
CA GLU A 110 -11.02 -3.31 13.31
C GLU A 110 -9.77 -3.55 12.46
N LEU A 111 -9.65 -4.78 11.93
CA LEU A 111 -8.65 -5.16 10.95
C LEU A 111 -9.32 -6.04 9.90
N PHE A 112 -9.12 -5.72 8.62
CA PHE A 112 -9.65 -6.49 7.51
C PHE A 112 -8.64 -6.64 6.37
N PHE A 113 -8.78 -7.71 5.61
CA PHE A 113 -7.87 -8.03 4.50
C PHE A 113 -8.28 -7.23 3.27
N LYS A 114 -7.48 -6.23 2.89
CA LYS A 114 -7.81 -5.39 1.73
C LYS A 114 -7.51 -6.06 0.41
N GLY A 115 -6.42 -6.83 0.34
CA GLY A 115 -6.11 -7.60 -0.85
C GLY A 115 -4.67 -7.99 -1.06
N THR A 116 -4.47 -8.73 -2.15
CA THR A 116 -3.17 -9.18 -2.66
C THR A 116 -2.53 -8.15 -3.57
N ALA A 117 -1.19 -8.17 -3.72
CA ALA A 117 -0.41 -7.29 -4.60
C ALA A 117 -1.00 -7.04 -6.01
N GLN A 118 -1.53 -8.07 -6.68
CA GLN A 118 -2.12 -7.98 -8.02
C GLN A 118 -3.39 -7.09 -8.11
N ARG A 119 -3.99 -6.72 -6.97
CA ARG A 119 -5.15 -5.82 -6.88
C ARG A 119 -4.74 -4.38 -6.57
N MET A 120 -3.46 -4.12 -6.36
CA MET A 120 -2.92 -2.80 -6.03
C MET A 120 -2.40 -2.12 -7.30
N VAL A 121 -2.55 -0.79 -7.35
CA VAL A 121 -2.11 0.04 -8.48
C VAL A 121 -1.25 1.19 -7.99
N HIS A 122 -0.38 1.70 -8.85
CA HIS A 122 0.44 2.89 -8.54
C HIS A 122 -0.44 4.16 -8.56
N PRO A 123 -0.14 5.21 -7.77
CA PRO A 123 -0.72 6.53 -7.96
C PRO A 123 -0.79 6.97 -9.44
N GLY A 124 -1.92 7.53 -9.85
CA GLY A 124 -2.17 7.92 -11.25
C GLY A 124 -2.60 6.78 -12.19
N GLN A 125 -2.61 5.54 -11.73
CA GLN A 125 -3.24 4.43 -12.46
C GLN A 125 -4.72 4.30 -12.12
N ALA A 126 -5.48 3.67 -13.02
CA ALA A 126 -6.92 3.49 -12.86
C ALA A 126 -7.24 2.60 -11.65
N VAL A 127 -8.01 3.16 -10.71
CA VAL A 127 -8.73 2.38 -9.71
C VAL A 127 -9.98 1.77 -10.33
N ARG A 128 -10.51 0.71 -9.71
CA ARG A 128 -11.73 0.04 -10.19
C ARG A 128 -12.89 0.29 -9.23
N VAL A 129 -14.03 0.64 -9.81
CA VAL A 129 -15.33 0.69 -9.13
C VAL A 129 -16.08 -0.57 -9.52
N ARG A 130 -16.75 -1.20 -8.56
CA ARG A 130 -17.55 -2.40 -8.85
C ARG A 130 -18.76 -2.02 -9.70
N PHE A 131 -19.18 -2.91 -10.59
CA PHE A 131 -20.32 -2.65 -11.47
C PHE A 131 -21.66 -2.52 -10.70
N ASP A 132 -21.73 -3.08 -9.50
CA ASP A 132 -22.89 -3.10 -8.61
C ASP A 132 -22.82 -2.05 -7.49
N SER A 133 -21.78 -1.20 -7.45
CA SER A 133 -21.71 -0.06 -6.54
C SER A 133 -22.10 1.22 -7.28
N GLN A 134 -23.11 1.91 -6.75
CA GLN A 134 -23.54 3.26 -7.13
C GLN A 134 -22.78 4.33 -6.34
N TRP A 135 -22.18 3.99 -5.19
CA TRP A 135 -21.42 4.92 -4.37
C TRP A 135 -20.11 4.31 -3.86
N SER A 136 -19.01 4.68 -4.51
CA SER A 136 -17.65 4.34 -4.10
C SER A 136 -16.84 5.58 -3.78
N VAL A 137 -16.04 5.54 -2.71
CA VAL A 137 -15.20 6.66 -2.27
C VAL A 137 -13.74 6.26 -2.14
N PRO A 138 -12.81 7.19 -2.35
CA PRO A 138 -11.43 7.02 -1.92
C PRO A 138 -11.30 7.28 -0.42
N GLU A 139 -10.59 6.41 0.30
CA GLU A 139 -10.19 6.63 1.69
C GLU A 139 -8.66 6.83 1.73
N PRO A 140 -8.17 8.09 1.81
CA PRO A 140 -6.74 8.38 1.84
C PRO A 140 -6.15 8.01 3.20
N GLU A 141 -5.12 7.17 3.18
CA GLU A 141 -4.55 6.59 4.40
C GLU A 141 -3.03 6.70 4.49
N PHE A 142 -2.54 6.78 5.72
CA PHE A 142 -1.13 6.59 6.03
C PHE A 142 -0.87 5.09 6.24
N THR A 143 -0.02 4.52 5.39
CA THR A 143 0.22 3.06 5.38
C THR A 143 1.59 2.76 5.96
N ILE A 144 1.62 1.81 6.90
CA ILE A 144 2.87 1.25 7.45
C ILE A 144 3.29 0.01 6.67
N VAL A 145 4.59 -0.16 6.47
CA VAL A 145 5.17 -1.37 5.87
C VAL A 145 5.82 -2.19 6.98
N LEU A 146 5.38 -3.43 7.12
CA LEU A 146 5.87 -4.36 8.14
C LEU A 146 6.75 -5.45 7.54
N ASN A 147 7.80 -5.84 8.26
CA ASN A 147 8.56 -7.05 7.96
C ASN A 147 7.94 -8.30 8.65
N PRO A 148 8.44 -9.52 8.42
CA PRO A 148 7.93 -10.73 9.07
C PRO A 148 8.04 -10.76 10.61
N ASN A 149 8.90 -9.93 11.20
CA ASN A 149 9.04 -9.78 12.64
C ASN A 149 8.07 -8.73 13.23
N MET A 150 7.19 -8.16 12.38
CA MET A 150 6.26 -7.07 12.73
C MET A 150 6.94 -5.74 13.03
N ASP A 151 8.20 -5.56 12.62
CA ASP A 151 8.86 -4.26 12.71
C ASP A 151 8.37 -3.33 11.60
N ILE A 152 8.23 -2.05 11.92
CA ILE A 152 7.95 -1.02 10.92
C ILE A 152 9.24 -0.73 10.15
N VAL A 153 9.26 -1.12 8.87
CA VAL A 153 10.41 -0.96 7.97
C VAL A 153 10.21 0.15 6.94
N GLY A 154 9.03 0.77 6.91
CA GLY A 154 8.76 1.87 6.02
C GLY A 154 7.34 2.41 6.14
N TYR A 155 7.07 3.43 5.33
CA TYR A 155 5.78 4.10 5.23
C TYR A 155 5.48 4.39 3.76
N THR A 156 4.21 4.38 3.41
CA THR A 156 3.70 4.79 2.10
C THR A 156 2.34 5.47 2.26
N ILE A 157 1.83 6.03 1.17
CA ILE A 157 0.43 6.46 1.06
C ILE A 157 -0.42 5.31 0.55
N GLY A 158 -1.64 5.21 1.08
CA GLY A 158 -2.67 4.27 0.67
C GLY A 158 -3.93 5.00 0.22
N ASN A 159 -4.69 4.37 -0.67
CA ASN A 159 -6.06 4.75 -0.97
C ASN A 159 -6.93 3.49 -0.87
N ASP A 160 -7.63 3.34 0.25
CA ASP A 160 -8.59 2.28 0.43
C ASP A 160 -9.89 2.64 -0.32
N MET A 161 -9.98 2.19 -1.58
CA MET A 161 -11.19 2.38 -2.38
C MET A 161 -12.31 1.49 -1.85
N SER A 162 -13.40 2.12 -1.40
CA SER A 162 -14.52 1.46 -0.72
C SER A 162 -15.85 1.67 -1.43
N ALA A 163 -16.61 0.59 -1.62
CA ALA A 163 -17.99 0.63 -2.09
C ALA A 163 -18.92 0.86 -0.89
N ARG A 164 -19.17 2.13 -0.56
CA ARG A 164 -19.82 2.54 0.69
C ARG A 164 -21.30 2.21 0.74
N ASP A 165 -21.95 2.18 -0.41
CA ASP A 165 -23.33 1.71 -0.50
C ASP A 165 -23.47 0.23 -0.10
N ILE A 166 -22.55 -0.62 -0.57
CA ILE A 166 -22.54 -2.05 -0.23
C ILE A 166 -22.20 -2.25 1.26
N GLU A 167 -21.16 -1.58 1.77
CA GLU A 167 -20.81 -1.62 3.21
C GLU A 167 -21.95 -1.10 4.08
N GLY A 168 -22.56 0.02 3.70
CA GLY A 168 -23.64 0.68 4.43
C GLY A 168 -24.95 -0.11 4.44
N GLU A 169 -25.21 -0.93 3.42
CA GLU A 169 -26.35 -1.85 3.39
C GLU A 169 -26.23 -2.92 4.48
N ASN A 170 -25.07 -3.56 4.59
CA ASN A 170 -24.82 -4.58 5.61
C ASN A 170 -23.32 -4.70 5.91
N PRO A 171 -22.89 -4.57 7.19
CA PRO A 171 -21.49 -4.67 7.57
C PRO A 171 -20.86 -6.04 7.27
N LEU A 172 -21.67 -7.09 7.06
CA LEU A 172 -21.18 -8.40 6.63
C LEU A 172 -20.76 -8.47 5.15
N TYR A 173 -20.99 -7.40 4.37
CA TYR A 173 -20.53 -7.31 2.98
C TYR A 173 -19.14 -6.66 2.86
N LEU A 174 -18.55 -6.24 3.99
CA LEU A 174 -17.17 -5.78 4.02
C LEU A 174 -16.23 -6.93 3.60
N PRO A 175 -15.31 -6.70 2.63
CA PRO A 175 -14.44 -7.74 2.08
C PRO A 175 -13.33 -8.21 3.04
#